data_AF-A0A0S2HZY1-F1
#
_entry.id   AF-A0A0S2HZY1-F1
#
_cell.length_a   1.000
_cell.length_b   1.000
_cell.length_c   1.000
_cell.angle_alpha   90.00
_cell.angle_beta   90.00
_cell.angle_gamma   90.00
#
_symmetry.space_group_name_H-M   'P 1'
#
loop_
_entity.id
_entity.type
_entity.pdbx_description
1 polymer ?
#
loop_
_entity_poly.entity_id
_entity_poly.type
_entity_poly.pdbx_seq_one_letter_code
_entity_poly.pdbx_strand_id
1 'polypeptide(L)'
;MDKQNISPEDFSPHLFWDVDVETLDLTKDKTWLVKRVLDYGLMKDWRLLYELIGFEEISLYATKSRDLSEKSMYFISNVANIPINKFKCYTWKQSNPQHWAL
;
A
#
# COMPACT_ATOMS: atom_id res chain seq x y z
N MET A 1 -18.53 13.36 -9.67
CA MET A 1 -18.12 11.97 -9.94
C MET A 1 -18.81 11.12 -8.91
N ASP A 2 -19.77 10.31 -9.34
CA ASP A 2 -20.50 9.40 -8.46
C ASP A 2 -19.49 8.50 -7.76
N LYS A 3 -19.56 8.44 -6.43
CA LYS A 3 -18.73 7.52 -5.64
C LYS A 3 -19.11 6.11 -6.08
N GLN A 4 -18.26 5.47 -6.88
CA GLN A 4 -18.41 4.05 -7.14
C GLN A 4 -18.39 3.34 -5.78
N ASN A 5 -19.32 2.41 -5.59
CA ASN A 5 -19.44 1.65 -4.35
C ASN A 5 -18.45 0.48 -4.42
N ILE A 6 -17.16 0.80 -4.34
CA ILE A 6 -16.07 -0.18 -4.44
C ILE A 6 -16.07 -1.04 -3.18
N SER A 7 -16.09 -2.35 -3.37
CA SER A 7 -16.13 -3.38 -2.34
C SER A 7 -14.88 -4.26 -2.39
N PRO A 8 -14.59 -5.06 -1.34
CA PRO A 8 -13.49 -6.01 -1.38
C PRO A 8 -13.54 -7.00 -2.54
N GLU A 9 -14.75 -7.38 -2.99
CA GLU A 9 -14.97 -8.33 -4.09
C GLU A 9 -14.51 -7.80 -5.46
N ASP A 10 -14.37 -6.48 -5.61
CA ASP A 10 -13.91 -5.87 -6.86
C ASP A 10 -12.40 -6.09 -7.09
N PHE A 11 -11.65 -6.26 -6.00
CA PHE A 11 -10.22 -6.50 -5.99
C PHE A 11 -9.89 -7.97 -6.29
N SER A 12 -8.64 -8.22 -6.70
CA SER A 12 -8.17 -9.57 -6.96
C SER A 12 -8.23 -10.43 -5.68
N PRO A 13 -8.83 -11.65 -5.72
CA PRO A 13 -9.06 -12.46 -4.53
C PRO A 13 -7.79 -12.82 -3.76
N HIS A 14 -6.65 -12.94 -4.45
CA HIS A 14 -5.39 -13.26 -3.78
C HIS A 14 -4.98 -12.18 -2.79
N LEU A 15 -5.38 -10.91 -2.93
CA LEU A 15 -5.02 -9.87 -1.96
C LEU A 15 -5.51 -10.13 -0.54
N PHE A 16 -6.44 -11.08 -0.35
CA PHE A 16 -7.09 -11.37 0.92
C PHE A 16 -6.70 -12.72 1.53
N TRP A 17 -5.56 -13.32 1.14
CA TRP A 17 -5.19 -14.70 1.52
C TRP A 17 -5.07 -14.98 3.04
N ASP A 18 -4.94 -13.95 3.87
CA ASP A 18 -4.73 -14.03 5.33
C ASP A 18 -5.69 -13.15 6.13
N VAL A 19 -6.74 -12.60 5.50
CA VAL A 19 -7.74 -11.77 6.17
C VAL A 19 -9.14 -12.27 5.92
N ASP A 20 -10.03 -12.05 6.88
CA ASP A 20 -11.45 -12.30 6.72
C ASP A 20 -12.10 -11.10 5.99
N VAL A 21 -12.49 -11.33 4.74
CA VAL A 21 -13.10 -10.33 3.85
C VAL A 21 -14.43 -9.79 4.42
N GLU A 22 -15.18 -10.60 5.18
CA GLU A 22 -16.47 -10.18 5.75
C GLU A 22 -16.30 -9.09 6.81
N THR A 23 -15.14 -9.06 7.47
CA THR A 23 -14.83 -8.09 8.54
C THR A 23 -14.05 -6.87 8.04
N LEU A 24 -13.59 -6.89 6.77
CA LEU A 24 -12.69 -5.88 6.23
C LEU A 24 -13.43 -4.59 5.91
N ASP A 25 -12.93 -3.47 6.44
CA ASP A 25 -13.48 -2.15 6.15
C ASP A 25 -12.46 -1.36 5.33
N LEU A 26 -12.69 -1.28 4.01
CA LEU A 26 -11.79 -0.57 3.08
C LEU A 26 -11.58 0.92 3.43
N THR A 27 -12.46 1.52 4.24
CA THR A 27 -12.32 2.90 4.70
C THR A 27 -11.45 3.05 5.96
N LYS A 28 -11.49 2.05 6.85
CA LYS A 28 -10.67 2.04 8.09
C LYS A 28 -9.30 1.42 7.86
N ASP A 29 -9.23 0.37 7.03
CA ASP A 29 -8.04 -0.45 6.82
C ASP A 29 -7.16 0.03 5.64
N LYS A 30 -7.24 1.33 5.30
CA LYS A 30 -6.54 1.93 4.15
C LYS A 30 -5.02 1.67 4.13
N THR A 31 -4.35 1.69 5.29
CA THR A 31 -2.90 1.43 5.34
C THR A 31 -2.57 0.01 4.90
N TRP A 32 -3.37 -0.96 5.36
CA TRP A 32 -3.24 -2.36 4.99
C TRP A 32 -3.55 -2.54 3.50
N LEU A 33 -4.65 -1.97 3.01
CA LEU A 33 -5.08 -2.07 1.62
C LEU A 33 -4.04 -1.47 0.65
N VAL A 34 -3.52 -0.29 0.98
CA VAL A 34 -2.48 0.38 0.17
C VAL A 34 -1.24 -0.50 0.08
N LYS A 35 -0.73 -1.01 1.22
CA LYS A 35 0.41 -1.94 1.21
C LYS A 35 0.10 -3.17 0.34
N ARG A 36 -1.08 -3.77 0.53
CA ARG A 36 -1.51 -4.97 -0.17
C ARG A 36 -1.48 -4.82 -1.67
N VAL A 37 -2.16 -3.79 -2.17
CA VAL A 37 -2.25 -3.51 -3.61
C VAL A 37 -0.89 -3.12 -4.18
N LEU A 38 -0.08 -2.35 -3.46
CA LEU A 38 1.25 -1.98 -3.93
C LEU A 38 2.18 -3.17 -4.08
N ASP A 39 2.23 -4.05 -3.08
CA ASP A 39 3.18 -5.17 -3.07
C ASP A 39 2.71 -6.38 -3.91
N TYR A 40 1.39 -6.60 -4.02
CA TYR A 40 0.84 -7.83 -4.59
C TYR A 40 -0.29 -7.61 -5.61
N GLY A 41 -0.72 -6.38 -5.82
CA GLY A 41 -1.84 -6.04 -6.69
C GLY A 41 -1.51 -6.13 -8.17
N LEU A 42 -2.55 -6.35 -8.97
CA LEU A 42 -2.51 -6.20 -10.42
C LEU A 42 -2.85 -4.76 -10.80
N MET A 43 -2.64 -4.41 -12.07
CA MET A 43 -2.96 -3.07 -12.57
C MET A 43 -4.45 -2.70 -12.40
N LYS A 44 -5.37 -3.69 -12.38
CA LYS A 44 -6.78 -3.46 -12.05
C LYS A 44 -6.94 -2.99 -10.61
N ASP A 45 -6.26 -3.64 -9.66
CA ASP A 45 -6.31 -3.31 -8.24
C ASP A 45 -5.74 -1.92 -7.96
N TRP A 46 -4.65 -1.57 -8.66
CA TRP A 46 -4.09 -0.22 -8.61
C TRP A 46 -5.11 0.85 -9.04
N ARG A 47 -5.84 0.62 -10.13
CA ARG A 47 -6.89 1.55 -10.58
C ARG A 47 -8.04 1.66 -9.58
N LEU A 48 -8.51 0.53 -9.03
CA LEU A 48 -9.55 0.53 -8.00
C LEU A 48 -9.11 1.29 -6.75
N LEU A 49 -7.87 1.08 -6.30
CA LEU A 49 -7.31 1.82 -5.17
C LEU A 49 -7.24 3.33 -5.46
N TYR A 50 -6.80 3.70 -6.66
CA TYR A 50 -6.75 5.10 -7.09
C TYR A 50 -8.15 5.74 -7.10
N GLU A 51 -9.16 5.03 -7.61
CA GLU A 51 -10.54 5.50 -7.64
C GLU A 51 -11.16 5.59 -6.23
N LEU A 52 -10.79 4.69 -5.33
CA LEU A 52 -11.32 4.62 -3.97
C LEU A 52 -10.81 5.75 -3.06
N ILE A 53 -9.50 6.01 -3.04
CA ILE A 53 -8.87 6.94 -2.07
C ILE A 53 -8.03 8.05 -2.71
N GLY A 54 -7.71 7.95 -4.00
CA GLY A 54 -6.87 8.93 -4.70
C GLY A 54 -5.38 8.81 -4.39
N PHE A 55 -4.56 9.39 -5.28
CA PHE A 55 -3.11 9.25 -5.23
C PHE A 55 -2.43 9.91 -4.03
N GLU A 56 -2.97 11.03 -3.56
CA GLU A 56 -2.43 11.74 -2.39
C GLU A 56 -2.52 10.87 -1.13
N GLU A 57 -3.68 10.24 -0.90
CA GLU A 57 -3.85 9.31 0.22
C GLU A 57 -2.98 8.06 0.06
N ILE A 58 -2.90 7.48 -1.15
CA ILE A 58 -2.01 6.34 -1.42
C ILE A 58 -0.57 6.68 -1.00
N SER A 59 -0.06 7.83 -1.44
CA SER A 59 1.30 8.29 -1.13
C SER A 59 1.49 8.52 0.37
N LEU A 60 0.49 9.09 1.04
CA LEU A 60 0.48 9.28 2.50
C LEU A 60 0.53 7.95 3.26
N TYR A 61 -0.26 6.96 2.88
CA TYR A 61 -0.29 5.66 3.54
C TYR A 61 0.96 4.83 3.22
N ALA A 62 1.47 4.90 1.99
CA ALA A 62 2.73 4.26 1.60
C ALA A 62 3.91 4.76 2.44
N THR A 63 4.04 6.08 2.64
CA THR A 63 5.11 6.67 3.48
C THR A 63 5.00 6.30 4.96
N LYS A 64 3.77 6.08 5.46
CA LYS A 64 3.50 5.64 6.83
C LYS A 64 3.69 4.14 7.05
N SER A 65 3.75 3.33 5.99
CA SER A 65 3.94 1.88 6.12
C SER A 65 5.32 1.56 6.69
N ARG A 66 5.38 0.65 7.67
CA ARG A 66 6.62 0.15 8.26
C ARG A 66 7.24 -0.99 7.48
N ASP A 67 6.44 -1.66 6.67
CA ASP A 67 6.82 -2.83 5.91
C ASP A 67 6.20 -2.70 4.52
N LEU A 68 6.89 -2.01 3.62
CA LEU A 68 6.52 -1.90 2.21
C LEU A 68 7.70 -2.43 1.43
N SER A 69 7.47 -3.22 0.38
CA SER A 69 8.58 -3.76 -0.40
C SER A 69 9.42 -2.62 -1.00
N GLU A 70 10.72 -2.86 -1.19
CA GLU A 70 11.61 -1.84 -1.75
C GLU A 70 11.15 -1.38 -3.14
N LYS A 71 10.66 -2.31 -3.98
CA LYS A 71 10.11 -2.00 -5.30
C LYS A 71 8.93 -1.05 -5.21
N SER A 72 7.96 -1.32 -4.35
CA SER A 72 6.79 -0.47 -4.12
C SER A 72 7.18 0.90 -3.55
N MET A 73 8.12 0.93 -2.60
CA MET A 73 8.64 2.17 -2.02
C MET A 73 9.29 3.05 -3.09
N TYR A 74 10.21 2.51 -3.90
CA TYR A 74 10.86 3.26 -4.98
C TYR A 74 9.86 3.73 -6.04
N PHE A 75 8.86 2.90 -6.38
CA PHE A 75 7.79 3.28 -7.29
C PHE A 75 7.05 4.52 -6.77
N ILE A 76 6.54 4.49 -5.53
CA ILE A 76 5.81 5.63 -4.97
C ILE A 76 6.72 6.83 -4.76
N SER A 77 7.98 6.64 -4.35
CA SER A 77 8.97 7.71 -4.24
C SER A 77 9.13 8.46 -5.57
N ASN A 78 9.26 7.74 -6.68
CA ASN A 78 9.44 8.32 -8.00
C ASN A 78 8.17 9.02 -8.50
N VAL A 79 7.00 8.35 -8.42
CA VAL A 79 5.76 8.89 -8.99
C VAL A 79 5.21 10.06 -8.16
N ALA A 80 5.39 10.04 -6.84
CA ALA A 80 4.96 11.12 -5.94
C ALA A 80 6.02 12.21 -5.74
N ASN A 81 7.23 12.04 -6.29
CA ASN A 81 8.39 12.90 -6.04
C ASN A 81 8.69 13.09 -4.54
N ILE A 82 8.58 12.00 -3.76
CA ILE A 82 8.83 11.96 -2.32
C ILE A 82 10.18 11.29 -2.07
N PRO A 83 11.16 11.94 -1.40
CA PRO A 83 12.43 11.31 -1.08
C PRO A 83 12.27 10.04 -0.22
N ILE A 84 13.04 8.99 -0.51
CA ILE A 84 12.96 7.69 0.20
C ILE A 84 13.14 7.80 1.72
N ASN A 85 13.88 8.79 2.21
CA ASN A 85 14.09 9.03 3.64
C ASN A 85 12.82 9.52 4.38
N LYS A 86 11.74 9.82 3.66
CA LYS A 86 10.42 10.12 4.23
C LYS A 86 9.58 8.87 4.47
N PHE A 87 9.98 7.71 3.95
CA PHE A 87 9.28 6.45 4.15
C PHE A 87 9.71 5.79 5.46
N LYS A 88 8.75 5.39 6.30
CA LYS A 88 9.04 4.73 7.57
C LYS A 88 9.73 3.38 7.39
N CYS A 89 9.35 2.60 6.39
CA CYS A 89 10.03 1.33 6.09
C CYS A 89 11.52 1.51 5.81
N TYR A 90 11.91 2.58 5.11
CA TYR A 90 13.30 2.91 4.82
C TYR A 90 14.06 3.29 6.10
N THR A 91 13.56 4.29 6.84
CA THR A 91 14.26 4.79 8.03
C THR A 91 14.35 3.72 9.12
N TRP A 92 13.31 2.89 9.28
CA TRP A 92 13.31 1.78 10.22
C TRP A 92 14.40 0.74 9.89
N LYS A 93 14.55 0.37 8.61
CA LYS A 93 15.61 -0.55 8.16
C LYS A 93 17.01 0.01 8.40
N GLN A 94 17.21 1.32 8.20
CA GLN A 94 18.49 1.98 8.47
C GLN A 94 18.84 2.06 9.96
N SER A 95 17.85 2.30 10.83
CA SER A 95 18.06 2.36 12.27
C SER A 95 18.20 0.98 12.93
N ASN A 96 17.81 -0.09 12.25
CA ASN A 96 17.90 -1.47 12.75
C ASN A 96 18.74 -2.33 11.78
N PRO A 97 20.05 -2.08 11.66
CA PRO A 97 20.91 -2.86 10.78
C PRO A 97 20.94 -4.32 11.26
N GLN A 98 20.82 -5.27 10.33
CA GLN A 98 21.01 -6.68 10.67
C GLN A 98 22.44 -6.90 11.15
N HIS A 99 22.59 -7.59 12.29
CA HIS A 99 23.91 -7.94 12.83
C HIS A 99 24.67 -8.92 11.93
N TRP A 100 23.95 -9.74 11.16
CA TRP A 100 24.51 -10.66 10.18
C TRP A 100 23.68 -10.58 8.90
N ALA A 101 24.31 -10.17 7.80
CA ALA A 101 23.76 -10.33 6.47
C ALA A 101 24.01 -11.77 6.02
N LEU A 102 22.94 -12.51 5.74
CA LEU A 102 23.01 -13.82 5.08
C LEU A 102 23.27 -13.64 3.58
#